data_AF-A0A2V8V1Y1-F1
#
_entry.id   AF-A0A2V8V1Y1-F1
#
_cell.length_a   1.000
_cell.length_b   1.000
_cell.length_c   1.000
_cell.angle_alpha   90.00
_cell.angle_beta   90.00
_cell.angle_gamma   90.00
#
_symmetry.space_group_name_H-M   'P 1'
#
loop_
_entity.id
_entity.type
_entity.pdbx_description
1 polymer ?
#
loop_
_entity_poly.entity_id
_entity_poly.type
_entity_poly.pdbx_seq_one_letter_code
_entity_poly.pdbx_strand_id
1 'polypeptide(L)'
;MSPRLISLTLVVLSTGVCQVSTRQNWAESRWKAQWIDCPDAPQRDVGVFHFRKGVSLAEQPKNFIVHVSADNHFILYVNGSRAGIGPAAAIWLIGATRH
;
A
#
# COMPACT_ATOMS: atom_id res chain seq x y z
N MET A 1 -28.62 30.44 51.02
CA MET A 1 -28.66 28.96 51.09
C MET A 1 -28.19 28.42 49.75
N SER A 2 -26.99 27.84 49.70
CA SER A 2 -26.25 27.46 48.50
C SER A 2 -26.40 25.96 48.19
N PRO A 3 -26.75 25.53 46.97
CA PRO A 3 -26.47 24.17 46.54
C PRO A 3 -25.06 24.13 45.96
N ARG A 4 -24.13 23.51 46.69
CA ARG A 4 -22.74 23.27 46.25
C ARG A 4 -22.72 22.10 45.28
N LEU A 5 -22.52 22.38 44.00
CA LEU A 5 -22.22 21.38 42.97
C LEU A 5 -20.79 20.85 43.20
N ILE A 6 -20.69 19.59 43.64
CA ILE A 6 -19.42 18.87 43.75
C ILE A 6 -19.08 18.37 42.34
N SER A 7 -18.15 19.04 41.67
CA SER A 7 -17.62 18.58 40.39
C SER A 7 -16.64 17.44 40.64
N LEU A 8 -17.01 16.23 40.23
CA LEU A 8 -16.18 15.02 40.35
C LEU A 8 -15.20 14.98 39.17
N THR A 9 -13.91 15.21 39.44
CA THR A 9 -12.85 15.10 38.43
C THR A 9 -12.58 13.63 38.10
N LEU A 10 -12.86 13.21 36.88
CA LEU A 10 -12.51 11.89 36.34
C LEU A 10 -11.04 11.89 35.90
N VAL A 11 -10.19 11.16 36.61
CA VAL A 11 -8.80 10.88 36.18
C VAL A 11 -8.84 9.65 35.27
N VAL A 12 -8.61 9.84 33.97
CA VAL A 12 -8.42 8.75 33.02
C VAL A 12 -6.93 8.39 32.99
N LEU A 13 -6.56 7.32 33.70
CA LEU A 13 -5.28 6.63 33.47
C LEU A 13 -5.45 5.75 32.24
N SER A 14 -5.23 6.29 31.04
CA SER A 14 -5.14 5.43 29.85
C SER A 14 -3.84 4.64 29.93
N THR A 15 -3.99 3.34 30.12
CA THR A 15 -2.94 2.35 29.91
C THR A 15 -2.27 2.59 28.55
N GLY A 16 -0.94 2.65 28.55
CA GLY A 16 -0.19 2.67 27.31
C GLY A 16 -0.54 1.44 26.48
N VAL A 17 -1.24 1.63 25.36
CA VAL A 17 -1.42 0.58 24.37
C VAL A 17 -0.07 0.41 23.69
N CYS A 18 0.66 -0.66 24.01
CA CYS A 18 1.73 -1.13 23.14
C CYS A 18 1.08 -1.47 21.81
N GLN A 19 1.29 -0.66 20.78
CA GLN A 19 0.84 -1.00 19.43
C GLN A 19 1.57 -2.27 19.00
N VAL A 20 0.88 -3.41 19.08
CA VAL A 20 1.30 -4.63 18.40
C VAL A 20 1.34 -4.27 16.92
N SER A 21 2.55 -4.15 16.38
CA SER A 21 2.76 -4.11 14.94
C SER A 21 2.25 -5.42 14.38
N THR A 22 1.04 -5.45 13.84
CA THR A 22 0.56 -6.54 13.00
C THR A 22 1.46 -6.58 11.76
N ARG A 23 2.59 -7.28 11.83
CA ARG A 23 3.29 -7.72 10.62
C ARG A 23 2.30 -8.61 9.88
N GLN A 24 1.66 -8.08 8.84
CA GLN A 24 0.83 -8.91 7.99
C GLN A 24 1.75 -9.87 7.24
N ASN A 25 1.64 -11.17 7.54
CA ASN A 25 2.26 -12.23 6.75
C ASN A 25 1.54 -12.33 5.41
N TRP A 26 1.84 -11.39 4.51
CA TRP A 26 1.28 -11.31 3.15
C TRP A 26 1.64 -12.55 2.32
N ALA A 27 2.73 -13.26 2.66
CA ALA A 27 3.18 -14.46 1.97
C ALA A 27 2.28 -15.68 2.21
N GLU A 28 1.57 -15.74 3.34
CA GLU A 28 0.64 -16.84 3.66
C GLU A 28 -0.76 -16.61 3.08
N SER A 29 -1.05 -15.37 2.66
CA SER A 29 -2.32 -15.01 2.02
C SER A 29 -2.27 -15.29 0.53
N ARG A 30 -3.23 -16.07 0.01
CA ARG A 30 -3.35 -16.33 -1.42
C ARG A 30 -3.54 -15.01 -2.18
N TRP A 31 -2.64 -14.69 -3.10
CA TRP A 31 -2.72 -13.50 -3.94
C TRP A 31 -4.03 -13.49 -4.74
N LYS A 32 -4.78 -12.40 -4.65
CA LYS A 32 -5.94 -12.14 -5.53
C LYS A 32 -5.52 -11.67 -6.93
N ALA A 33 -4.27 -11.28 -7.11
CA ALA A 33 -3.72 -10.85 -8.40
C ALA A 33 -3.56 -12.05 -9.35
N GLN A 34 -3.68 -11.79 -10.65
CA GLN A 34 -3.44 -12.76 -11.73
C GLN A 34 -2.41 -12.16 -12.69
N TRP A 35 -1.66 -13.02 -13.37
CA TRP A 35 -0.80 -12.57 -14.46
C TRP A 35 -1.65 -11.99 -15.59
N ILE A 36 -1.15 -10.91 -16.16
CA ILE A 36 -1.73 -10.25 -17.32
C ILE A 36 -0.66 -10.10 -18.39
N ASP A 37 -1.05 -10.24 -19.64
CA ASP A 37 -0.20 -10.07 -20.81
C ASP A 37 -0.94 -9.24 -21.87
N CYS A 38 -0.25 -8.97 -22.98
CA CYS A 38 -0.87 -8.35 -24.15
C CYS A 38 -1.38 -9.48 -25.06
N PRO A 39 -2.70 -9.58 -25.31
CA PRO A 39 -3.29 -10.74 -25.98
C PRO A 39 -2.79 -10.95 -27.42
N ASP A 40 -2.37 -9.87 -28.09
CA ASP A 40 -1.91 -9.89 -29.48
C ASP A 40 -0.37 -9.77 -29.60
N ALA A 41 0.36 -9.83 -28.49
CA ALA A 41 1.82 -9.71 -28.51
C ALA A 41 2.47 -11.04 -28.95
N PRO A 42 3.53 -10.99 -29.78
CA PRO A 42 4.32 -12.17 -30.09
C PRO A 42 4.99 -12.68 -28.80
N GLN A 43 4.74 -13.95 -28.45
CA GLN A 43 5.16 -14.54 -27.18
C GLN A 43 6.68 -14.60 -26.96
N ARG A 44 7.48 -14.41 -28.02
CA ARG A 44 8.95 -14.55 -27.99
C ARG A 44 9.71 -13.32 -28.46
N ASP A 45 9.01 -12.24 -28.82
CA ASP A 45 9.67 -11.02 -29.28
C ASP A 45 9.87 -10.04 -28.12
N VAL A 46 10.99 -9.32 -28.16
CA VAL A 46 11.29 -8.27 -27.19
C VAL A 46 10.32 -7.11 -27.41
N GLY A 47 9.48 -6.84 -26.43
CA GLY A 47 8.50 -5.76 -26.47
C GLY A 47 8.48 -4.94 -25.19
N VAL A 48 8.16 -3.65 -25.32
CA VAL A 48 7.88 -2.77 -24.18
C VAL A 48 6.37 -2.56 -24.10
N PHE A 49 5.75 -3.09 -23.05
CA PHE A 49 4.30 -3.03 -22.84
C PHE A 49 3.95 -2.06 -21.72
N HIS A 50 2.90 -1.27 -21.93
CA HIS A 50 2.41 -0.29 -20.97
C HIS A 50 1.08 -0.76 -20.39
N PHE A 51 1.09 -1.11 -19.11
CA PHE A 51 -0.12 -1.47 -18.36
C PHE A 51 -0.55 -0.30 -17.48
N ARG A 52 -1.86 -0.04 -17.45
CA ARG A 52 -2.43 1.03 -16.62
C ARG A 52 -3.61 0.50 -15.82
N LYS A 53 -3.60 0.77 -14.51
CA LYS A 53 -4.71 0.50 -13.61
C LYS A 53 -5.09 1.77 -12.86
N GLY A 54 -6.37 2.16 -12.96
CA GLY A 54 -6.97 3.13 -12.06
C GLY A 54 -7.43 2.44 -10.77
N VAL A 55 -7.09 3.02 -9.62
CA VAL A 55 -7.55 2.58 -8.29
C VAL A 55 -8.25 3.76 -7.63
N SER A 56 -9.54 3.60 -7.35
CA SER A 56 -10.32 4.60 -6.61
C SER A 56 -10.15 4.35 -5.12
N LEU A 57 -9.70 5.37 -4.39
CA LEU A 57 -9.58 5.36 -2.93
C LEU A 57 -10.53 6.43 -2.39
N ALA A 58 -11.32 6.10 -1.37
CA ALA A 58 -12.23 7.06 -0.75
C ALA A 58 -11.47 8.20 -0.05
N GLU A 59 -10.30 7.88 0.53
CA GLU A 59 -9.41 8.81 1.21
C GLU A 59 -7.95 8.47 0.91
N GLN A 60 -7.04 9.42 1.11
CA GLN A 60 -5.61 9.19 0.90
C GLN A 60 -5.02 8.40 2.08
N PRO A 61 -4.54 7.16 1.88
CA PRO A 61 -3.97 6.37 2.95
C PRO A 61 -2.59 6.90 3.36
N LYS A 62 -2.23 6.72 4.63
CA LYS A 62 -0.89 7.04 5.14
C LYS A 62 0.20 6.23 4.43
N ASN A 63 -0.07 4.96 4.15
CA ASN A 63 0.80 4.06 3.40
C ASN A 63 -0.04 3.24 2.43
N PHE A 64 0.46 3.07 1.21
CA PHE A 64 -0.17 2.21 0.21
C PHE A 64 0.89 1.23 -0.33
N ILE A 65 0.82 -0.02 0.11
CA ILE A 65 1.80 -1.04 -0.24
C ILE A 65 1.42 -1.64 -1.59
N VAL A 66 2.35 -1.60 -2.55
CA VAL A 66 2.17 -2.14 -3.88
C VAL A 66 3.19 -3.25 -4.11
N HIS A 67 2.69 -4.46 -4.35
CA HIS A 67 3.51 -5.59 -4.77
C HIS A 67 3.40 -5.71 -6.29
N VAL A 68 4.55 -5.71 -6.96
CA VAL A 68 4.62 -5.78 -8.42
C VAL A 68 5.76 -6.69 -8.83
N SER A 69 5.47 -7.55 -9.80
CA SER A 69 6.42 -8.41 -10.48
C SER A 69 6.09 -8.39 -11.97
N ALA A 70 7.12 -8.55 -12.81
CA ALA A 70 6.96 -8.66 -14.25
C ALA A 70 8.07 -9.54 -14.81
N ASP A 71 7.81 -10.25 -15.90
CA ASP A 71 8.85 -10.96 -16.64
C ASP A 71 9.25 -10.11 -17.87
N ASN A 72 10.47 -9.57 -18.01
CA ASN A 72 11.65 -9.71 -17.14
C ASN A 72 11.93 -8.47 -16.26
N HIS A 73 11.50 -7.28 -16.71
CA HIS A 73 11.76 -5.99 -16.05
C HIS A 73 10.51 -5.11 -16.08
N PHE A 74 10.37 -4.23 -15.09
CA PHE A 74 9.34 -3.20 -15.09
C PHE A 74 9.85 -1.87 -14.55
N ILE A 75 9.20 -0.79 -14.98
CA ILE A 75 9.26 0.52 -14.34
C ILE A 75 7.87 0.84 -13.82
N LEU A 76 7.75 1.08 -12.52
CA LEU A 76 6.49 1.44 -11.89
C LEU A 76 6.36 2.96 -11.82
N TYR A 77 5.24 3.47 -12.34
CA TYR A 77 4.83 4.86 -12.20
C TYR A 77 3.56 4.94 -11.34
N VAL A 78 3.56 5.86 -10.38
CA VAL A 78 2.39 6.16 -9.55
C VAL A 78 2.06 7.63 -9.73
N ASN A 79 0.84 7.92 -10.18
CA ASN A 79 0.36 9.28 -10.49
C ASN A 79 1.31 10.08 -11.40
N GLY A 80 1.92 9.40 -12.38
CA GLY A 80 2.86 10.00 -13.34
C GLY A 80 4.31 10.09 -12.86
N SER A 81 4.57 9.88 -11.58
CA SER A 81 5.93 9.90 -11.01
C SER A 81 6.53 8.50 -10.96
N ARG A 82 7.82 8.37 -11.33
CA ARG A 82 8.53 7.10 -11.23
C ARG A 82 8.68 6.69 -9.76
N ALA A 83 8.05 5.59 -9.38
CA ALA A 83 8.08 5.06 -8.02
C ALA A 83 9.16 3.98 -7.83
N GLY A 84 9.54 3.25 -8.89
CA GLY A 84 10.56 2.22 -8.79
C GLY A 84 10.87 1.52 -10.11
N ILE A 85 11.91 0.70 -10.07
CA ILE A 85 12.33 -0.23 -11.13
C ILE A 85 12.61 -1.57 -10.47
N GLY A 86 12.32 -2.67 -11.15
CA GLY A 86 12.63 -3.99 -10.62
C GLY A 86 12.79 -5.06 -11.69
N PRO A 87 13.57 -6.12 -11.40
CA PRO A 87 13.45 -7.41 -12.08
C PRO A 87 12.22 -8.18 -11.55
N ALA A 88 12.00 -9.40 -12.02
CA ALA A 88 10.81 -10.25 -11.76
C ALA A 88 10.41 -10.54 -10.29
N ALA A 89 11.17 -10.07 -9.28
CA ALA A 89 10.77 -10.16 -7.88
C ALA A 89 11.31 -8.96 -7.09
N ALA A 90 10.49 -7.92 -6.88
CA ALA A 90 10.83 -6.84 -5.96
C ALA A 90 9.61 -6.38 -5.16
N ILE A 91 9.75 -6.36 -3.83
CA ILE A 91 8.77 -5.79 -2.91
C ILE A 91 9.12 -4.31 -2.70
N TRP A 92 8.18 -3.39 -2.93
CA TRP A 92 8.42 -1.97 -2.73
C TRP A 92 7.35 -1.36 -1.82
N LEU A 93 7.78 -0.77 -0.70
CA LEU A 93 6.93 0.05 0.16
C LEU A 93 6.93 1.47 -0.42
N ILE A 94 5.81 1.92 -0.97
CA ILE A 94 5.66 3.32 -1.36
C ILE A 94 5.28 4.11 -0.10
N GLY A 95 6.29 4.71 0.54
CA GLY A 95 6.10 5.76 1.53
C GLY A 95 5.85 7.09 0.84
N ALA A 96 4.69 7.69 1.06
CA ALA A 96 4.36 9.00 0.50
C ALA A 96 5.14 10.09 1.26
N THR A 97 6.36 10.41 0.79
CA THR A 97 7.07 11.60 1.27
C THR A 97 6.62 12.78 0.41
N ARG A 98 5.71 13.58 0.96
CA ARG A 98 5.42 14.93 0.44
C ARG A 98 6.64 15.83 0.72
N HIS A 99 7.09 16.55 -0.29
CA HIS A 99 7.69 17.88 -0.12
C HIS A 99 6.82 18.87 -0.89
#